data_AF-A0A0P1FM26-F1
#
_entry.id   AF-A0A0P1FM26-F1
#
_cell.length_a   1.000
_cell.length_b   1.000
_cell.length_c   1.000
_cell.angle_alpha   90.00
_cell.angle_beta   90.00
_cell.angle_gamma   90.00
#
_symmetry.space_group_name_H-M   'P 1'
#
loop_
_entity.id
_entity.type
_entity.pdbx_description
1 polymer ?
#
loop_
_entity_poly.entity_id
_entity_poly.type
_entity_poly.pdbx_seq_one_letter_code
_entity_poly.pdbx_strand_id
1 'polypeptide(L)'
;MSERKRKKGSLVVKFIPQLSLEVVYPPAGSKINLNTCADPDCGNYGVGPDFSIPVFKGPNAAQRKLVASTKIPALVSGAGNYTLSADDRNQRVSQAFEYKDDPAQWDDGRQLICHHKKRNRTCEISFNLLSNSHFEEEFDRLETQSGKLEGPVCGNCGTRYLEHPEEFIFNGTHGKIPVGGNRRKPKPAAFRIIHQPCKGKPGARLSVSLDHQNQKNQHDNVRLLRALVNDASIVGLRRLLADPDTGKLCGVSRVYNRIFWLEKTLLAFERAKLREWKAKQEAAGEFRHMRVAHDDIMINVNWESREDKRLTGLQCSVSADIRSGYVFRMDANFDPRVDPVQFFEENYMSEDGELKNLRKEYVQKSGKTFTAPLLHFQRPSGRFDEAALFASAESQWRVFSSRVLKSFEADPNNITPIPDGVQEKLRHSLERRQLLDEIRNGYFCFQETNRDFRGSFNGIMVKRTYTKAAHLACLRDMLPSGKITLVGEQEATMTRVVPHVFRDMINEDLFVSVRCPRSDGVMECLLDVHHR
;
A
#
# COMPACT_ATOMS: atom_id res chain seq x y z
N MET A 1 39.30 -7.94 -13.50
CA MET A 1 38.60 -6.68 -13.14
C MET A 1 38.95 -6.38 -11.69
N SER A 2 39.68 -5.29 -11.43
CA SER A 2 40.04 -4.89 -10.06
C SER A 2 38.78 -4.52 -9.27
N GLU A 3 38.47 -5.31 -8.23
CA GLU A 3 37.40 -5.02 -7.29
C GLU A 3 37.75 -3.73 -6.53
N ARG A 4 36.98 -2.66 -6.77
CA ARG A 4 37.17 -1.38 -6.08
C ARG A 4 36.72 -1.54 -4.63
N LYS A 5 37.67 -1.82 -3.75
CA LYS A 5 37.49 -1.79 -2.29
C LYS A 5 37.61 -0.35 -1.80
N ARG A 6 36.66 0.13 -0.98
CA ARG A 6 36.76 1.41 -0.26
C ARG A 6 36.71 1.17 1.25
N LYS A 7 37.47 1.95 2.01
CA LYS A 7 37.40 1.97 3.48
C LYS A 7 36.23 2.88 3.92
N LYS A 8 35.27 2.34 4.67
CA LYS A 8 34.25 3.13 5.40
C LYS A 8 34.49 2.88 6.88
N GLY A 9 35.17 3.81 7.55
CA GLY A 9 35.76 3.54 8.87
C GLY A 9 36.87 2.48 8.79
N SER A 10 36.83 1.47 9.66
CA SER A 10 37.76 0.32 9.67
C SER A 10 37.39 -0.81 8.71
N LEU A 11 36.18 -0.81 8.14
CA LEU A 11 35.67 -1.87 7.27
C LEU A 11 36.06 -1.64 5.81
N VAL A 12 36.62 -2.68 5.19
CA VAL A 12 36.88 -2.75 3.75
C VAL A 12 35.67 -3.38 3.09
N VAL A 13 34.95 -2.62 2.26
CA VAL A 13 33.68 -3.07 1.66
C VAL A 13 33.80 -3.16 0.14
N LYS A 14 33.20 -4.22 -0.43
CA LYS A 14 33.14 -4.47 -1.87
C LYS A 14 31.85 -3.89 -2.45
N PHE A 15 31.93 -3.23 -3.60
CA PHE A 15 30.72 -2.81 -4.32
C PHE A 15 30.17 -3.95 -5.17
N ILE A 16 28.87 -4.18 -5.12
CA ILE A 16 28.21 -5.05 -6.08
C ILE A 16 28.35 -4.48 -7.51
N PRO A 17 28.32 -5.32 -8.56
CA PRO A 17 28.36 -4.84 -9.93
C PRO A 17 27.23 -3.83 -10.20
N GLN A 18 27.53 -2.79 -10.99
CA GLN A 18 26.57 -1.74 -11.31
C GLN A 18 25.39 -2.32 -12.10
N LEU A 19 24.18 -2.08 -11.61
CA LEU A 19 22.93 -2.43 -12.27
C LEU A 19 22.58 -1.36 -13.31
N SER A 20 22.29 -1.77 -14.55
CA SER A 20 21.84 -0.87 -15.62
C SER A 20 20.34 -0.65 -15.56
N LEU A 21 19.87 0.51 -16.03
CA LEU A 21 18.45 0.86 -16.11
C LEU A 21 17.60 -0.24 -16.78
N GLU A 22 18.03 -0.71 -17.94
CA GLU A 22 17.36 -1.78 -18.72
C GLU A 22 17.09 -3.06 -17.91
N VAL A 23 17.93 -3.36 -16.93
CA VAL A 23 17.86 -4.58 -16.12
C VAL A 23 16.95 -4.41 -14.89
N VAL A 24 16.79 -3.17 -14.42
CA VAL A 24 16.06 -2.89 -13.16
C VAL A 24 14.81 -2.06 -13.35
N TYR A 25 14.56 -1.52 -14.55
CA TYR A 25 13.37 -0.72 -14.80
C TYR A 25 12.11 -1.58 -14.59
N PRO A 26 11.19 -1.12 -13.73
CA PRO A 26 9.97 -1.86 -13.43
C PRO A 26 9.07 -1.92 -14.67
N PRO A 27 8.32 -3.01 -14.86
CA PRO A 27 7.29 -3.07 -15.90
C PRO A 27 6.32 -1.88 -15.79
N ALA A 28 5.82 -1.41 -16.93
CA ALA A 28 4.79 -0.40 -16.95
C ALA A 28 3.53 -0.93 -16.24
N GLY A 29 2.88 -0.07 -15.45
CA GLY A 29 1.59 -0.40 -14.85
C GLY A 29 0.48 -0.42 -15.90
N SER A 30 -0.57 -1.18 -15.62
CA SER A 30 -1.79 -1.31 -16.42
C SER A 30 -2.54 0.01 -16.58
N LYS A 31 -2.60 0.82 -15.52
CA LYS A 31 -3.32 2.11 -15.49
C LYS A 31 -2.39 3.32 -15.44
N ILE A 32 -1.40 3.29 -14.56
CA ILE A 32 -0.51 4.43 -14.27
C ILE A 32 0.93 3.94 -14.22
N ASN A 33 1.84 4.69 -14.86
CA ASN A 33 3.28 4.47 -14.73
C ASN A 33 3.89 5.59 -13.89
N LEU A 34 4.39 5.26 -12.70
CA LEU A 34 5.01 6.20 -11.76
C LEU A 34 6.50 6.46 -12.04
N ASN A 35 7.03 5.87 -13.13
CA ASN A 35 8.45 5.85 -13.46
C ASN A 35 8.77 6.55 -14.80
N THR A 36 8.08 7.66 -15.08
CA THR A 36 8.32 8.54 -16.23
C THR A 36 8.57 9.97 -15.76
N CYS A 37 8.86 10.90 -16.68
CA CYS A 37 9.01 12.30 -16.27
C CYS A 37 7.65 12.82 -15.75
N ALA A 38 7.68 13.62 -14.69
CA ALA A 38 6.50 14.20 -14.04
C ALA A 38 6.23 15.65 -14.50
N ASP A 39 7.08 16.22 -15.35
CA ASP A 39 6.88 17.55 -15.92
C ASP A 39 5.99 17.43 -17.18
N PRO A 40 4.74 17.96 -17.16
CA PRO A 40 3.83 17.91 -18.30
C PRO A 40 4.39 18.53 -19.57
N ASP A 41 5.36 19.41 -19.37
CA ASP A 41 5.95 20.28 -20.37
C ASP A 41 7.17 19.61 -21.06
N CYS A 42 7.53 18.41 -20.61
CA CYS A 42 8.65 17.62 -21.07
C CYS A 42 8.20 16.58 -22.10
N GLY A 43 8.95 16.39 -23.19
CA GLY A 43 8.64 15.35 -24.18
C GLY A 43 8.81 13.91 -23.67
N ASN A 44 9.35 13.75 -22.46
CA ASN A 44 9.37 12.48 -21.73
C ASN A 44 8.22 12.32 -20.72
N TYR A 45 7.25 13.23 -20.72
CA TYR A 45 6.07 13.14 -19.87
C TYR A 45 5.22 11.93 -20.26
N GLY A 46 5.02 11.01 -19.32
CA GLY A 46 4.30 9.75 -19.58
C GLY A 46 5.04 8.76 -20.50
N VAL A 47 6.26 9.06 -20.95
CA VAL A 47 7.05 8.22 -21.84
C VAL A 47 8.11 7.47 -21.02
N GLY A 48 8.09 6.14 -21.07
CA GLY A 48 9.10 5.31 -20.42
C GLY A 48 10.45 5.33 -21.15
N PRO A 49 11.52 4.77 -20.57
CA PRO A 49 12.78 4.59 -21.26
C PRO A 49 12.61 3.70 -22.50
N ASP A 50 13.29 4.07 -23.59
CA ASP A 50 13.37 3.25 -24.79
C ASP A 50 14.76 2.60 -24.88
N PHE A 51 14.82 1.31 -24.56
CA PHE A 51 16.05 0.53 -24.55
C PHE A 51 16.56 0.12 -25.94
N SER A 52 15.76 0.35 -26.99
CA SER A 52 16.18 0.16 -28.38
C SER A 52 17.11 1.27 -28.87
N ILE A 53 17.07 2.44 -28.22
CA ILE A 53 17.89 3.59 -28.59
C ILE A 53 19.38 3.29 -28.30
N PRO A 54 20.28 3.40 -29.29
CA PRO A 54 21.69 3.11 -29.09
C PRO A 54 22.34 4.06 -28.07
N VAL A 55 23.10 3.49 -27.14
CA VAL A 55 23.91 4.25 -26.17
C VAL A 55 25.32 4.42 -26.71
N PHE A 56 25.75 5.68 -26.90
CA PHE A 56 27.08 6.01 -27.43
C PHE A 56 28.06 6.32 -26.29
N LYS A 57 29.11 5.51 -26.13
CA LYS A 57 30.20 5.71 -25.15
C LYS A 57 31.57 5.61 -25.81
N GLY A 58 32.57 6.29 -25.25
CA GLY A 58 33.96 6.24 -25.70
C GLY A 58 34.35 7.30 -26.75
N PRO A 59 35.52 7.15 -27.40
CA PRO A 59 35.99 8.10 -28.42
C PRO A 59 34.93 8.31 -29.51
N ASN A 60 34.84 9.54 -30.00
CA ASN A 60 33.92 9.96 -31.07
C ASN A 60 32.43 9.64 -30.79
N ALA A 61 32.02 9.44 -29.53
CA ALA A 61 30.63 9.18 -29.19
C ALA A 61 29.68 10.30 -29.66
N ALA A 62 30.12 11.56 -29.56
CA ALA A 62 29.36 12.71 -30.04
C ALA A 62 29.13 12.68 -31.56
N GLN A 63 30.18 12.40 -32.35
CA GLN A 63 30.07 12.26 -33.81
C GLN A 63 29.19 11.07 -34.21
N ARG A 64 29.37 9.90 -33.57
CA ARG A 64 28.52 8.72 -33.83
C ARG A 64 27.05 8.97 -33.49
N LYS A 65 26.80 9.66 -32.38
CA LYS A 65 25.45 10.08 -31.99
C LYS A 65 24.86 11.04 -33.02
N LEU A 66 25.63 12.01 -33.51
CA LEU A 66 25.19 12.95 -34.54
C LEU A 66 24.81 12.21 -35.84
N VAL A 67 25.64 11.29 -36.30
CA VAL A 67 25.34 10.46 -37.48
C VAL A 67 24.06 9.64 -37.28
N ALA A 68 23.93 8.95 -36.14
CA ALA A 68 22.74 8.14 -35.86
C ALA A 68 21.46 8.98 -35.70
N SER A 69 21.59 10.22 -35.22
CA SER A 69 20.46 11.13 -35.01
C SER A 69 19.76 11.55 -36.29
N THR A 70 20.43 11.43 -37.45
CA THR A 70 19.79 11.62 -38.77
C THR A 70 18.71 10.56 -39.07
N LYS A 71 18.80 9.38 -38.45
CA LYS A 71 17.89 8.25 -38.65
C LYS A 71 16.97 8.01 -37.44
N ILE A 72 17.38 8.44 -36.25
CA ILE A 72 16.65 8.22 -35.00
C ILE A 72 16.33 9.59 -34.37
N PRO A 73 15.14 10.16 -34.62
CA PRO A 73 14.75 11.46 -34.09
C PRO A 73 14.84 11.55 -32.55
N ALA A 74 14.57 10.44 -31.85
CA ALA A 74 14.67 10.36 -30.39
C ALA A 74 16.09 10.66 -29.85
N LEU A 75 17.15 10.46 -30.64
CA LEU A 75 18.52 10.84 -30.24
C LEU A 75 18.74 12.36 -30.19
N VAL A 76 17.97 13.12 -30.98
CA VAL A 76 17.98 14.58 -31.00
C VAL A 76 17.15 15.12 -29.85
N SER A 77 15.90 14.69 -29.74
CA SER A 77 14.97 15.17 -28.70
C SER A 77 15.31 14.64 -27.30
N GLY A 78 16.02 13.51 -27.19
CA GLY A 78 16.18 12.81 -25.93
C GLY A 78 14.90 12.13 -25.45
N ALA A 79 13.95 11.86 -26.37
CA ALA A 79 12.76 11.08 -26.07
C ALA A 79 13.15 9.70 -25.51
N GLY A 80 12.54 9.30 -24.39
CA GLY A 80 12.85 8.04 -23.69
C GLY A 80 14.26 7.96 -23.08
N ASN A 81 15.01 9.07 -23.04
CA ASN A 81 16.37 9.08 -22.49
C ASN A 81 16.38 9.35 -20.98
N TYR A 82 16.85 8.36 -20.21
CA TYR A 82 16.96 8.40 -18.77
C TYR A 82 18.29 7.83 -18.29
N THR A 83 18.83 8.38 -17.20
CA THR A 83 19.97 7.81 -16.48
C THR A 83 19.52 7.29 -15.13
N LEU A 84 20.03 6.13 -14.73
CA LEU A 84 19.90 5.59 -13.38
C LEU A 84 21.05 6.11 -12.52
N SER A 85 20.72 6.81 -11.44
CA SER A 85 21.68 7.24 -10.41
C SER A 85 21.46 6.50 -9.08
N ALA A 86 22.50 6.49 -8.25
CA ALA A 86 22.42 6.03 -6.87
C ALA A 86 21.60 7.02 -6.03
N ASP A 87 20.89 6.50 -5.03
CA ASP A 87 20.29 7.29 -3.96
C ASP A 87 21.15 7.16 -2.70
N ASP A 88 21.91 8.22 -2.40
CA ASP A 88 22.85 8.24 -1.26
C ASP A 88 22.15 8.03 0.09
N ARG A 89 20.84 8.26 0.18
CA ARG A 89 20.06 8.06 1.43
C ARG A 89 19.76 6.59 1.70
N ASN A 90 19.83 5.74 0.68
CA ASN A 90 19.43 4.33 0.73
C ASN A 90 20.61 3.39 0.45
N GLN A 91 21.82 3.78 0.85
CA GLN A 91 23.00 2.93 0.79
C GLN A 91 22.98 1.87 1.88
N ARG A 92 23.28 0.63 1.51
CA ARG A 92 23.26 -0.56 2.36
C ARG A 92 24.64 -1.19 2.40
N VAL A 93 25.03 -1.73 3.56
CA VAL A 93 26.26 -2.50 3.73
C VAL A 93 25.89 -3.78 4.44
N SER A 94 25.93 -4.91 3.75
CA SER A 94 25.62 -6.20 4.36
C SER A 94 26.86 -6.88 4.92
N GLN A 95 26.66 -7.54 6.07
CA GLN A 95 27.63 -8.42 6.73
C GLN A 95 26.98 -9.77 7.10
N ALA A 96 25.86 -10.11 6.46
CA ALA A 96 25.09 -11.33 6.75
C ALA A 96 25.13 -12.30 5.57
N PHE A 97 24.87 -13.57 5.89
CA PHE A 97 24.79 -14.68 4.91
C PHE A 97 26.02 -14.73 3.99
N GLU A 98 25.83 -14.60 2.68
CA GLU A 98 26.91 -14.62 1.68
C GLU A 98 27.94 -13.49 1.83
N TYR A 99 27.65 -12.46 2.62
CA TYR A 99 28.51 -11.29 2.83
C TYR A 99 29.19 -11.26 4.20
N LYS A 100 29.11 -12.35 4.97
CA LYS A 100 29.70 -12.45 6.32
C LYS A 100 31.23 -12.28 6.31
N ASP A 101 31.90 -12.92 5.35
CA ASP A 101 33.37 -12.91 5.23
C ASP A 101 33.90 -11.86 4.24
N ASP A 102 33.06 -11.39 3.30
CA ASP A 102 33.38 -10.34 2.33
C ASP A 102 32.21 -9.32 2.25
N PRO A 103 32.17 -8.32 3.17
CA PRO A 103 31.08 -7.36 3.24
C PRO A 103 30.83 -6.63 1.91
N ALA A 104 29.55 -6.53 1.54
CA ALA A 104 29.13 -5.94 0.28
C ALA A 104 28.29 -4.68 0.47
N GLN A 105 28.46 -3.72 -0.43
CA GLN A 105 27.75 -2.45 -0.44
C GLN A 105 26.98 -2.27 -1.74
N TRP A 106 25.77 -1.73 -1.61
CA TRP A 106 24.93 -1.32 -2.73
C TRP A 106 24.02 -0.16 -2.37
N ASP A 107 23.47 0.51 -3.39
CA ASP A 107 22.39 1.48 -3.22
C ASP A 107 21.06 0.77 -3.49
N ASP A 108 20.24 0.70 -2.45
CA ASP A 108 18.95 0.03 -2.44
C ASP A 108 17.89 0.83 -3.17
N GLY A 109 17.96 2.15 -3.00
CA GLY A 109 17.23 3.15 -3.77
C GLY A 109 17.95 3.48 -5.06
N ARG A 110 17.18 3.65 -6.12
CA ARG A 110 17.66 4.18 -7.39
C ARG A 110 16.85 5.40 -7.78
N GLN A 111 17.49 6.34 -8.43
CA GLN A 111 16.85 7.52 -9.00
C GLN A 111 16.94 7.49 -10.52
N LEU A 112 15.87 7.92 -11.19
CA LEU A 112 15.88 8.23 -12.61
C LEU A 112 16.04 9.72 -12.80
N ILE A 113 16.90 10.09 -13.74
CA ILE A 113 17.11 11.47 -14.17
C ILE A 113 16.67 11.58 -15.63
N CYS A 114 15.76 12.50 -15.91
CA CYS A 114 15.26 12.76 -17.26
C CYS A 114 16.29 13.57 -18.08
N HIS A 115 16.54 13.14 -19.32
CA HIS A 115 17.45 13.82 -20.26
C HIS A 115 16.79 14.26 -21.56
N HIS A 116 15.47 14.52 -21.53
CA HIS A 116 14.79 15.16 -22.65
C HIS A 116 15.37 16.56 -22.88
N LYS A 117 15.58 16.92 -24.15
CA LYS A 117 16.03 18.25 -24.57
C LYS A 117 14.84 19.10 -24.99
N LYS A 118 14.54 20.14 -24.21
CA LYS A 118 13.57 21.17 -24.55
C LYS A 118 14.32 22.46 -24.93
N ARG A 119 14.34 22.79 -26.22
CA ARG A 119 15.11 23.92 -26.77
C ARG A 119 16.60 23.83 -26.36
N ASN A 120 17.11 24.79 -25.61
CA ASN A 120 18.50 24.83 -25.13
C ASN A 120 18.68 24.26 -23.71
N ARG A 121 17.67 23.60 -23.13
CA ARG A 121 17.73 23.06 -21.76
C ARG A 121 17.44 21.56 -21.74
N THR A 122 18.04 20.88 -20.77
CA THR A 122 17.76 19.48 -20.44
C THR A 122 16.81 19.45 -19.24
N CYS A 123 15.81 18.56 -19.24
CA CYS A 123 14.79 18.50 -18.18
C CYS A 123 15.37 18.25 -16.78
N GLU A 124 16.32 17.31 -16.63
CA GLU A 124 17.07 17.00 -15.39
C GLU A 124 16.25 16.65 -14.15
N ILE A 125 14.92 16.53 -14.28
CA ILE A 125 14.05 16.09 -13.18
C ILE A 125 14.45 14.70 -12.73
N SER A 126 14.70 14.58 -11.43
CA SER A 126 15.10 13.35 -10.77
C SER A 126 14.00 12.81 -9.85
N PHE A 127 13.83 11.49 -9.83
CA PHE A 127 12.84 10.83 -8.99
C PHE A 127 13.22 9.39 -8.67
N ASN A 128 12.92 8.92 -7.46
CA ASN A 128 13.20 7.52 -7.05
C ASN A 128 12.47 6.51 -7.94
N LEU A 129 13.00 5.30 -8.13
CA LEU A 129 12.31 4.26 -8.87
C LEU A 129 11.31 3.54 -7.94
N LEU A 130 10.08 3.31 -8.42
CA LEU A 130 9.00 2.66 -7.68
C LEU A 130 8.49 1.44 -8.43
N SER A 131 7.83 0.51 -7.73
CA SER A 131 7.14 -0.59 -8.40
C SER A 131 5.75 -0.16 -8.82
N ASN A 132 5.41 -0.32 -10.09
CA ASN A 132 4.05 -0.13 -10.54
C ASN A 132 3.11 -1.22 -10.00
N SER A 133 3.59 -2.46 -9.79
CA SER A 133 2.76 -3.52 -9.18
C SER A 133 2.40 -3.20 -7.73
N HIS A 134 3.34 -2.70 -6.93
CA HIS A 134 3.04 -2.27 -5.55
C HIS A 134 2.05 -1.12 -5.50
N PHE A 135 2.11 -0.21 -6.50
CA PHE A 135 1.08 0.82 -6.65
C PHE A 135 -0.28 0.21 -6.97
N GLU A 136 -0.37 -0.72 -7.92
CA GLU A 136 -1.62 -1.35 -8.31
C GLU A 136 -2.27 -2.12 -7.16
N GLU A 137 -1.49 -2.85 -6.37
CA GLU A 137 -2.03 -3.54 -5.21
C GLU A 137 -2.49 -2.58 -4.10
N GLU A 138 -1.89 -1.39 -3.99
CA GLU A 138 -2.34 -0.32 -3.08
C GLU A 138 -3.59 0.38 -3.60
N PHE A 139 -3.66 0.60 -4.90
CA PHE A 139 -4.84 1.10 -5.56
C PHE A 139 -6.03 0.14 -5.35
N ASP A 140 -5.86 -1.15 -5.62
CA ASP A 140 -6.88 -2.17 -5.41
C ASP A 140 -7.31 -2.27 -3.93
N ARG A 141 -6.35 -2.19 -3.00
CA ARG A 141 -6.66 -2.14 -1.56
C ARG A 141 -7.56 -0.96 -1.22
N LEU A 142 -7.23 0.25 -1.66
CA LEU A 142 -8.01 1.44 -1.31
C LEU A 142 -9.36 1.46 -2.05
N GLU A 143 -9.41 0.98 -3.28
CA GLU A 143 -10.63 0.85 -4.06
C GLU A 143 -11.62 -0.12 -3.40
N THR A 144 -11.13 -1.25 -2.90
CA THR A 144 -11.92 -2.28 -2.21
C THR A 144 -12.10 -2.03 -0.71
N GLN A 145 -11.51 -0.95 -0.18
CA GLN A 145 -11.47 -0.66 1.26
C GLN A 145 -10.93 -1.85 2.08
N SER A 146 -9.80 -2.40 1.62
CA SER A 146 -9.14 -3.58 2.17
C SER A 146 -10.07 -4.80 2.16
N GLY A 147 -10.72 -5.06 1.02
CA GLY A 147 -11.62 -6.20 0.84
C GLY A 147 -13.05 -6.00 1.38
N LYS A 148 -13.31 -4.95 2.18
CA LYS A 148 -14.63 -4.70 2.78
C LYS A 148 -15.72 -4.48 1.72
N LEU A 149 -15.35 -3.92 0.57
CA LEU A 149 -16.23 -3.60 -0.56
C LEU A 149 -16.01 -4.49 -1.80
N GLU A 150 -15.39 -5.66 -1.66
CA GLU A 150 -15.31 -6.61 -2.79
C GLU A 150 -16.67 -7.23 -3.10
N GLY A 151 -17.44 -7.47 -2.04
CA GLY A 151 -18.74 -8.14 -2.12
C GLY A 151 -18.65 -9.53 -2.78
N PRO A 152 -19.82 -10.16 -2.99
CA PRO A 152 -19.89 -11.38 -3.78
C PRO A 152 -19.49 -11.18 -5.25
N VAL A 153 -18.81 -12.16 -5.85
CA VAL A 153 -18.36 -12.12 -7.26
C VAL A 153 -18.94 -13.31 -8.02
N CYS A 154 -19.41 -13.07 -9.26
CA CYS A 154 -19.82 -14.13 -10.16
C CYS A 154 -18.58 -14.91 -10.64
N GLY A 155 -18.47 -16.19 -10.27
CA GLY A 155 -17.33 -17.04 -10.66
C GLY A 155 -17.29 -17.38 -12.16
N ASN A 156 -18.33 -17.02 -12.94
CA ASN A 156 -18.34 -17.23 -14.39
C ASN A 156 -17.78 -16.03 -15.17
N CYS A 157 -18.21 -14.80 -14.85
CA CYS A 157 -17.85 -13.60 -15.62
C CYS A 157 -17.03 -12.56 -14.83
N GLY A 158 -16.83 -12.76 -13.53
CA GLY A 158 -16.08 -11.85 -12.67
C GLY A 158 -16.85 -10.61 -12.21
N THR A 159 -18.10 -10.40 -12.65
CA THR A 159 -18.92 -9.26 -12.21
C THR A 159 -19.10 -9.27 -10.70
N ARG A 160 -18.90 -8.11 -10.05
CA ARG A 160 -19.07 -7.96 -8.60
C ARG A 160 -20.46 -7.47 -8.25
N TYR A 161 -21.00 -7.94 -7.12
CA TYR A 161 -22.31 -7.52 -6.61
C TYR A 161 -22.41 -6.02 -6.40
N LEU A 162 -21.35 -5.40 -5.87
CA LEU A 162 -21.37 -3.95 -5.65
C LEU A 162 -21.23 -3.15 -6.93
N GLU A 163 -20.93 -3.75 -8.08
CA GLU A 163 -20.92 -3.07 -9.38
C GLU A 163 -22.32 -3.06 -9.98
N HIS A 164 -22.98 -4.23 -9.99
CA HIS A 164 -24.29 -4.44 -10.59
C HIS A 164 -25.23 -5.19 -9.63
N PRO A 165 -25.64 -4.59 -8.51
CA PRO A 165 -26.46 -5.28 -7.51
C PRO A 165 -27.80 -5.79 -8.07
N GLU A 166 -28.35 -5.09 -9.06
CA GLU A 166 -29.57 -5.46 -9.80
C GLU A 166 -29.45 -6.79 -10.55
N GLU A 167 -28.24 -7.23 -10.91
CA GLU A 167 -28.01 -8.48 -11.61
C GLU A 167 -27.94 -9.69 -10.67
N PHE A 168 -27.89 -9.49 -9.36
CA PHE A 168 -27.79 -10.57 -8.37
C PHE A 168 -29.10 -10.77 -7.64
N ILE A 169 -29.67 -11.96 -7.79
CA ILE A 169 -30.95 -12.29 -7.15
C ILE A 169 -30.76 -13.31 -6.03
N PHE A 170 -31.58 -13.18 -4.99
CA PHE A 170 -31.63 -14.14 -3.89
C PHE A 170 -32.13 -15.51 -4.37
N ASN A 171 -31.40 -16.57 -4.01
CA ASN A 171 -31.65 -17.94 -4.45
C ASN A 171 -31.71 -18.93 -3.26
N GLY A 172 -32.30 -18.49 -2.14
CA GLY A 172 -32.54 -19.31 -0.96
C GLY A 172 -31.39 -19.32 0.04
N THR A 173 -31.40 -20.27 0.97
CA THR A 173 -30.39 -20.43 2.02
C THR A 173 -29.38 -21.53 1.68
N HIS A 174 -28.18 -21.44 2.25
CA HIS A 174 -27.11 -22.44 2.13
C HIS A 174 -26.69 -22.95 3.52
N GLY A 175 -26.60 -24.28 3.64
CA GLY A 175 -26.10 -24.96 4.83
C GLY A 175 -26.95 -24.74 6.08
N LYS A 176 -26.57 -25.40 7.17
CA LYS A 176 -27.15 -25.23 8.50
C LYS A 176 -26.01 -25.16 9.52
N ILE A 177 -26.08 -24.22 10.45
CA ILE A 177 -25.14 -24.14 11.56
C ILE A 177 -25.53 -25.22 12.59
N PRO A 178 -24.59 -26.07 13.06
CA PRO A 178 -24.84 -27.04 14.11
C PRO A 178 -25.41 -26.36 15.35
N VAL A 179 -26.41 -26.99 15.98
CA VAL A 179 -27.03 -26.46 17.19
C VAL A 179 -26.07 -26.72 18.35
N GLY A 180 -25.36 -25.69 18.83
CA GLY A 180 -24.69 -25.76 20.13
C GLY A 180 -25.73 -25.97 21.23
N GLY A 181 -25.40 -26.78 22.26
CA GLY A 181 -26.26 -27.54 23.21
C GLY A 181 -27.54 -26.95 23.82
N ASN A 182 -27.96 -25.74 23.46
CA ASN A 182 -29.28 -25.21 23.73
C ASN A 182 -30.24 -25.50 22.56
N ARG A 183 -31.45 -25.99 22.86
CA ARG A 183 -32.58 -26.36 21.97
C ARG A 183 -33.05 -25.26 20.97
N ARG A 184 -32.15 -24.66 20.20
CA ARG A 184 -32.46 -23.66 19.18
C ARG A 184 -32.59 -24.34 17.82
N LYS A 185 -33.57 -23.91 17.02
CA LYS A 185 -33.73 -24.40 15.64
C LYS A 185 -32.43 -24.14 14.85
N PRO A 186 -31.96 -25.09 14.02
CA PRO A 186 -30.79 -24.90 13.17
C PRO A 186 -31.01 -23.71 12.25
N LYS A 187 -30.08 -22.74 12.31
CA LYS A 187 -30.12 -21.55 11.46
C LYS A 187 -29.39 -21.83 10.13
N PRO A 188 -29.79 -21.19 9.03
CA PRO A 188 -28.99 -21.23 7.81
C PRO A 188 -27.56 -20.73 8.11
N ALA A 189 -26.57 -21.23 7.38
CA ALA A 189 -25.17 -20.81 7.53
C ALA A 189 -24.83 -19.64 6.59
N ALA A 190 -25.47 -19.60 5.42
CA ALA A 190 -25.27 -18.60 4.39
C ALA A 190 -26.57 -18.36 3.60
N PHE A 191 -26.60 -17.30 2.80
CA PHE A 191 -27.59 -17.09 1.75
C PHE A 191 -26.99 -17.46 0.38
N ARG A 192 -27.80 -18.01 -0.51
CA ARG A 192 -27.41 -18.22 -1.91
C ARG A 192 -27.87 -17.04 -2.71
N ILE A 193 -27.00 -16.56 -3.58
CA ILE A 193 -27.34 -15.60 -4.62
C ILE A 193 -26.88 -16.13 -5.96
N ILE A 194 -27.52 -15.66 -7.04
CA ILE A 194 -27.20 -16.04 -8.40
C ILE A 194 -27.09 -14.79 -9.26
N HIS A 195 -26.02 -14.71 -10.05
CA HIS A 195 -25.88 -13.71 -11.09
C HIS A 195 -26.81 -14.06 -12.24
N GLN A 196 -27.86 -13.28 -12.42
CA GLN A 196 -28.95 -13.54 -13.36
C GLN A 196 -28.48 -13.65 -14.82
N PRO A 197 -27.58 -12.77 -15.33
CA PRO A 197 -27.03 -12.90 -16.68
C PRO A 197 -26.26 -14.20 -16.94
N CYS A 198 -25.61 -14.75 -15.91
CA CYS A 198 -24.87 -16.01 -16.01
C CYS A 198 -25.66 -17.23 -15.53
N LYS A 199 -26.97 -17.11 -15.31
CA LYS A 199 -27.81 -18.18 -14.77
C LYS A 199 -27.63 -19.48 -15.58
N GLY A 200 -27.30 -20.57 -14.87
CA GLY A 200 -27.06 -21.89 -15.46
C GLY A 200 -25.61 -22.20 -15.80
N LYS A 201 -24.71 -21.21 -15.79
CA LYS A 201 -23.27 -21.42 -16.01
C LYS A 201 -22.54 -21.78 -14.71
N PRO A 202 -21.47 -22.61 -14.76
CA PRO A 202 -20.63 -22.89 -13.59
C PRO A 202 -20.10 -21.60 -12.95
N GLY A 203 -20.18 -21.48 -11.63
CA GLY A 203 -19.72 -20.28 -10.91
C GLY A 203 -20.72 -19.11 -10.81
N ALA A 204 -21.85 -19.15 -11.52
CA ALA A 204 -22.87 -18.09 -11.46
C ALA A 204 -23.67 -18.07 -10.14
N ARG A 205 -23.72 -19.21 -9.44
CA ARG A 205 -24.38 -19.35 -8.13
C ARG A 205 -23.32 -19.38 -7.04
N LEU A 206 -23.48 -18.53 -6.05
CA LEU A 206 -22.53 -18.38 -4.94
C LEU A 206 -23.25 -18.27 -3.60
N SER A 207 -22.52 -18.53 -2.52
CA SER A 207 -23.03 -18.48 -1.15
C SER A 207 -22.33 -17.39 -0.36
N VAL A 208 -23.11 -16.55 0.33
CA VAL A 208 -22.62 -15.42 1.13
C VAL A 208 -22.88 -15.72 2.60
N SER A 209 -21.85 -15.60 3.44
CA SER A 209 -21.96 -15.79 4.89
C SER A 209 -23.00 -14.86 5.51
N LEU A 210 -23.64 -15.35 6.57
CA LEU A 210 -24.52 -14.52 7.39
C LEU A 210 -23.70 -13.70 8.38
N ASP A 211 -22.97 -12.69 7.92
CA ASP A 211 -22.22 -11.77 8.80
C ASP A 211 -23.14 -11.06 9.82
N HIS A 212 -24.46 -11.13 9.60
CA HIS A 212 -25.51 -10.43 10.35
C HIS A 212 -26.14 -11.29 11.46
N GLN A 213 -25.64 -12.50 11.72
CA GLN A 213 -26.19 -13.33 12.78
C GLN A 213 -26.00 -12.60 14.13
N ASN A 214 -27.11 -12.10 14.68
CA ASN A 214 -27.24 -11.35 15.95
C ASN A 214 -27.30 -9.81 15.85
N GLN A 215 -27.35 -9.22 14.65
CA GLN A 215 -27.60 -7.78 14.44
C GLN A 215 -29.09 -7.46 14.18
N LYS A 216 -30.00 -8.10 14.92
CA LYS A 216 -31.45 -7.99 14.65
C LYS A 216 -32.07 -6.68 15.13
N ASN A 217 -31.45 -6.00 16.08
CA ASN A 217 -32.04 -4.82 16.70
C ASN A 217 -31.50 -3.53 16.05
N GLN A 218 -32.25 -3.00 15.08
CA GLN A 218 -31.94 -1.75 14.38
C GLN A 218 -31.77 -0.58 15.35
N HIS A 219 -32.58 -0.52 16.41
CA HIS A 219 -32.52 0.54 17.41
C HIS A 219 -31.16 0.59 18.12
N ASP A 220 -30.59 -0.57 18.49
CA ASP A 220 -29.26 -0.63 19.11
C ASP A 220 -28.16 -0.15 18.15
N ASN A 221 -28.27 -0.49 16.87
CA ASN A 221 -27.31 -0.07 15.85
C ASN A 221 -27.35 1.45 15.64
N VAL A 222 -28.54 2.05 15.59
CA VAL A 222 -28.71 3.50 15.48
C VAL A 222 -28.18 4.21 16.73
N ARG A 223 -28.44 3.67 17.93
CA ARG A 223 -27.89 4.23 19.18
C ARG A 223 -26.36 4.16 19.21
N LEU A 224 -25.80 3.03 18.79
CA LEU A 224 -24.34 2.86 18.73
C LEU A 224 -23.71 3.81 17.71
N LEU A 225 -24.30 3.94 16.51
CA LEU A 225 -23.84 4.90 15.49
C LEU A 225 -23.90 6.34 16.01
N ARG A 226 -25.03 6.75 16.60
CA ARG A 226 -25.17 8.10 17.19
C ARG A 226 -24.12 8.35 18.26
N ALA A 227 -23.86 7.36 19.12
CA ALA A 227 -22.85 7.49 20.16
C ALA A 227 -21.44 7.59 19.60
N LEU A 228 -21.09 6.80 18.57
CA LEU A 228 -19.80 6.89 17.87
C LEU A 228 -19.57 8.27 17.24
N VAL A 229 -20.59 8.81 16.56
CA VAL A 229 -20.51 10.15 15.93
C VAL A 229 -20.34 11.25 16.97
N ASN A 230 -20.82 11.05 18.20
CA ASN A 230 -20.64 11.98 19.33
C ASN A 230 -19.44 11.60 20.21
N ASP A 231 -18.43 10.93 19.65
CA ASP A 231 -17.15 10.61 20.29
C ASP A 231 -17.27 9.80 21.61
N ALA A 232 -18.26 8.90 21.67
CA ALA A 232 -18.41 8.02 22.82
C ALA A 232 -17.26 7.01 22.90
N SER A 233 -16.61 6.94 24.06
CA SER A 233 -15.61 5.89 24.34
C SER A 233 -16.19 4.48 24.22
N ILE A 234 -15.33 3.49 23.95
CA ILE A 234 -15.72 2.06 23.92
C ILE A 234 -16.44 1.62 25.21
N VAL A 235 -16.02 2.13 26.37
CA VAL A 235 -16.69 1.86 27.66
C VAL A 235 -18.10 2.47 27.68
N GLY A 236 -18.27 3.67 27.14
CA GLY A 236 -19.59 4.29 26.95
C GLY A 236 -20.50 3.45 26.06
N LEU A 237 -19.98 2.95 24.93
CA LEU A 237 -20.73 2.06 24.03
C LEU A 237 -21.15 0.75 24.71
N ARG A 238 -20.30 0.20 25.57
CA ARG A 238 -20.64 -1.01 26.34
C ARG A 238 -21.81 -0.80 27.30
N ARG A 239 -21.90 0.38 27.92
CA ARG A 239 -23.01 0.78 28.79
C ARG A 239 -24.30 0.95 28.00
N LEU A 240 -24.24 1.50 26.79
CA LEU A 240 -25.40 1.65 25.91
C LEU A 240 -26.01 0.32 25.49
N LEU A 241 -25.17 -0.71 25.34
CA LEU A 241 -25.56 -2.08 24.99
C LEU A 241 -25.67 -3.01 26.20
N ALA A 242 -25.79 -2.45 27.42
CA ALA A 242 -26.04 -3.24 28.60
C ALA A 242 -27.40 -3.93 28.49
N ASP A 243 -27.46 -5.16 29.01
CA ASP A 243 -28.70 -5.91 29.08
C ASP A 243 -29.70 -5.18 30.02
N PRO A 244 -30.94 -4.86 29.57
CA PRO A 244 -31.88 -4.07 30.36
C PRO A 244 -32.30 -4.74 31.67
N ASP A 245 -32.36 -6.07 31.69
CA ASP A 245 -32.89 -6.85 32.80
C ASP A 245 -31.81 -7.17 33.84
N THR A 246 -30.57 -7.42 33.37
CA THR A 246 -29.45 -7.84 34.23
C THR A 246 -28.42 -6.73 34.47
N GLY A 247 -28.50 -5.61 33.75
CA GLY A 247 -27.50 -4.53 33.78
C GLY A 247 -26.12 -4.94 33.25
N LYS A 248 -25.98 -6.18 32.74
CA LYS A 248 -24.68 -6.75 32.37
C LYS A 248 -24.15 -6.08 31.12
N LEU A 249 -22.92 -5.56 31.21
CA LEU A 249 -22.24 -4.94 30.07
C LEU A 249 -21.95 -5.98 28.98
N CYS A 250 -22.16 -5.59 27.72
CA CYS A 250 -21.76 -6.43 26.61
C CYS A 250 -20.23 -6.61 26.54
N GLY A 251 -19.78 -7.74 25.97
CA GLY A 251 -18.36 -7.99 25.73
C GLY A 251 -17.78 -7.05 24.67
N VAL A 252 -16.50 -6.69 24.82
CA VAL A 252 -15.79 -5.75 23.92
C VAL A 252 -15.81 -6.22 22.46
N SER A 253 -15.61 -7.52 22.23
CA SER A 253 -15.69 -8.12 20.88
C SER A 253 -17.04 -7.86 20.20
N ARG A 254 -18.16 -7.85 20.95
CA ARG A 254 -19.48 -7.55 20.40
C ARG A 254 -19.61 -6.09 19.95
N VAL A 255 -18.95 -5.16 20.64
CA VAL A 255 -18.91 -3.75 20.25
C VAL A 255 -18.12 -3.58 18.95
N TYR A 256 -16.91 -4.15 18.88
CA TYR A 256 -16.09 -4.08 17.65
C TYR A 256 -16.77 -4.74 16.45
N ASN A 257 -17.40 -5.90 16.62
CA ASN A 257 -18.16 -6.55 15.55
C ASN A 257 -19.30 -5.65 15.02
N ARG A 258 -19.94 -4.85 15.89
CA ARG A 258 -20.94 -3.86 15.46
C ARG A 258 -20.31 -2.68 14.73
N ILE A 259 -19.16 -2.18 15.22
CA ILE A 259 -18.40 -1.10 14.57
C ILE A 259 -17.97 -1.52 13.16
N PHE A 260 -17.35 -2.68 12.99
CA PHE A 260 -16.90 -3.18 11.68
C PHE A 260 -18.06 -3.41 10.72
N TRP A 261 -19.20 -3.88 11.23
CA TRP A 261 -20.41 -4.02 10.41
C TRP A 261 -20.96 -2.65 9.97
N LEU A 262 -21.01 -1.67 10.88
CA LEU A 262 -21.42 -0.30 10.54
C LEU A 262 -20.47 0.32 9.52
N GLU A 263 -19.16 0.19 9.72
CA GLU A 263 -18.13 0.67 8.78
C GLU A 263 -18.39 0.13 7.37
N LYS A 264 -18.49 -1.21 7.21
CA LYS A 264 -18.78 -1.84 5.91
C LYS A 264 -20.09 -1.32 5.29
N THR A 265 -21.12 -1.13 6.10
CA THR A 265 -22.44 -0.67 5.65
C THR A 265 -22.39 0.80 5.19
N LEU A 266 -21.72 1.67 5.96
CA LEU A 266 -21.58 3.09 5.66
C LEU A 266 -20.71 3.30 4.42
N LEU A 267 -19.60 2.58 4.29
CA LEU A 267 -18.74 2.62 3.10
C LEU A 267 -19.50 2.16 1.84
N ALA A 268 -20.31 1.10 1.94
CA ALA A 268 -21.14 0.64 0.82
C ALA A 268 -22.22 1.67 0.44
N PHE A 269 -22.87 2.29 1.44
CA PHE A 269 -23.85 3.34 1.22
C PHE A 269 -23.22 4.58 0.56
N GLU A 270 -22.07 5.04 1.05
CA GLU A 270 -21.32 6.14 0.48
C GLU A 270 -20.98 5.87 -0.98
N ARG A 271 -20.40 4.69 -1.30
CA ARG A 271 -20.05 4.33 -2.68
C ARG A 271 -21.27 4.36 -3.60
N ALA A 272 -22.42 3.84 -3.14
CA ALA A 272 -23.66 3.88 -3.91
C ALA A 272 -24.14 5.32 -4.15
N LYS A 273 -24.11 6.18 -3.12
CA LYS A 273 -24.54 7.57 -3.22
C LYS A 273 -23.62 8.43 -4.06
N LEU A 274 -22.31 8.21 -3.98
CA LEU A 274 -21.34 8.90 -4.83
C LEU A 274 -21.52 8.52 -6.31
N ARG A 275 -21.83 7.25 -6.62
CA ARG A 275 -22.16 6.85 -7.99
C ARG A 275 -23.45 7.48 -8.50
N GLU A 276 -24.50 7.49 -7.70
CA GLU A 276 -25.76 8.16 -8.04
C GLU A 276 -25.54 9.65 -8.30
N TRP A 277 -24.78 10.30 -7.40
CA TRP A 277 -24.39 11.69 -7.55
C TRP A 277 -23.59 11.94 -8.82
N LYS A 278 -22.54 11.14 -9.07
CA LYS A 278 -21.70 11.22 -10.28
C LYS A 278 -22.51 11.04 -11.55
N ALA A 279 -23.37 10.03 -11.63
CA ALA A 279 -24.23 9.80 -12.78
C ALA A 279 -25.19 10.97 -13.04
N LYS A 280 -25.82 11.51 -11.99
CA LYS A 280 -26.67 12.70 -12.08
C LYS A 280 -25.87 13.93 -12.55
N GLN A 281 -24.64 14.08 -12.06
CA GLN A 281 -23.75 15.16 -12.43
C GLN A 281 -23.35 15.08 -13.91
N GLU A 282 -23.01 13.89 -14.40
CA GLU A 282 -22.62 13.67 -15.79
C GLU A 282 -23.81 13.80 -16.75
N ALA A 283 -25.00 13.30 -16.37
CA ALA A 283 -26.21 13.41 -17.16
C ALA A 283 -26.70 14.85 -17.36
N ALA A 284 -26.35 15.77 -16.45
CA ALA A 284 -26.69 17.19 -16.60
C ALA A 284 -25.95 17.86 -17.78
N GLY A 285 -24.83 17.29 -18.25
CA GLY A 285 -24.07 17.83 -19.40
C GLY A 285 -23.42 19.19 -19.19
N GLU A 286 -23.51 19.77 -18.00
CA GLU A 286 -22.94 21.09 -17.68
C GLU A 286 -21.42 21.00 -17.47
N PHE A 287 -20.69 21.99 -17.99
CA PHE A 287 -19.26 22.14 -17.67
C PHE A 287 -19.06 22.36 -16.18
N ARG A 288 -18.16 21.58 -15.58
CA ARG A 288 -17.95 21.54 -14.13
C ARG A 288 -16.52 21.85 -13.79
N HIS A 289 -16.35 22.61 -12.70
CA HIS A 289 -15.05 22.88 -12.11
C HIS A 289 -15.09 22.50 -10.62
N MET A 290 -14.52 21.35 -10.29
CA MET A 290 -14.37 20.88 -8.92
C MET A 290 -13.11 21.49 -8.29
N ARG A 291 -13.22 21.97 -7.05
CA ARG A 291 -12.08 22.49 -6.28
C ARG A 291 -11.88 21.61 -5.06
N VAL A 292 -10.83 20.80 -5.07
CA VAL A 292 -10.59 19.79 -4.06
C VAL A 292 -9.40 20.21 -3.22
N ALA A 293 -9.57 20.28 -1.91
CA ALA A 293 -8.48 20.38 -0.96
C ALA A 293 -7.94 18.98 -0.66
N HIS A 294 -6.63 18.83 -0.67
CA HIS A 294 -5.92 17.61 -0.28
C HIS A 294 -4.93 17.92 0.84
N ASP A 295 -4.98 17.11 1.89
CA ASP A 295 -4.13 17.25 3.06
C ASP A 295 -3.69 15.88 3.61
N ASP A 296 -2.60 15.87 4.36
CA ASP A 296 -2.13 14.71 5.10
C ASP A 296 -2.22 14.94 6.61
N ILE A 297 -3.05 14.16 7.28
CA ILE A 297 -3.17 14.20 8.73
C ILE A 297 -2.45 13.02 9.37
N MET A 298 -1.95 13.19 10.59
CA MET A 298 -1.38 12.10 11.38
C MET A 298 -2.33 11.73 12.51
N ILE A 299 -2.77 10.48 12.53
CA ILE A 299 -3.61 9.91 13.59
C ILE A 299 -2.77 8.93 14.38
N ASN A 300 -2.67 9.14 15.69
CA ASN A 300 -1.98 8.21 16.58
C ASN A 300 -2.95 7.15 17.09
N VAL A 301 -2.65 5.88 16.83
CA VAL A 301 -3.43 4.75 17.34
C VAL A 301 -2.78 4.16 18.59
N ASN A 302 -3.63 3.79 19.56
CA ASN A 302 -3.22 3.14 20.79
C ASN A 302 -2.72 1.72 20.54
N TRP A 303 -1.85 1.25 21.43
CA TRP A 303 -1.26 -0.09 21.43
C TRP A 303 -2.28 -1.24 21.56
N GLU A 304 -1.97 -2.40 20.96
CA GLU A 304 -2.78 -3.63 21.07
C GLU A 304 -2.48 -4.47 22.33
N SER A 305 -1.22 -4.48 22.81
CA SER A 305 -0.81 -5.30 23.96
C SER A 305 -0.28 -4.45 25.12
N ARG A 306 -0.62 -4.81 26.36
CA ARG A 306 -0.15 -4.11 27.57
C ARG A 306 1.37 -4.19 27.74
N GLU A 307 1.97 -5.20 27.13
CA GLU A 307 3.41 -5.45 27.06
C GLU A 307 4.14 -4.42 26.19
N ASP A 308 3.44 -3.77 25.24
CA ASP A 308 4.02 -2.81 24.30
C ASP A 308 3.12 -1.57 24.18
N LYS A 309 3.35 -0.56 25.03
CA LYS A 309 2.43 0.58 25.23
C LYS A 309 2.66 1.77 24.28
N ARG A 310 3.27 1.55 23.12
CA ARG A 310 3.69 2.63 22.22
C ARG A 310 2.56 3.04 21.27
N LEU A 311 2.51 4.33 20.93
CA LEU A 311 1.57 4.86 19.93
C LEU A 311 2.13 4.67 18.52
N THR A 312 1.27 4.29 17.58
CA THR A 312 1.64 4.22 16.16
C THR A 312 0.98 5.36 15.41
N GLY A 313 1.79 6.22 14.78
CA GLY A 313 1.30 7.32 13.95
C GLY A 313 0.99 6.84 12.55
N LEU A 314 -0.30 6.77 12.21
CA LEU A 314 -0.80 6.52 10.87
C LEU A 314 -0.96 7.84 10.12
N GLN A 315 -0.40 7.94 8.93
CA GLN A 315 -0.65 9.07 8.05
C GLN A 315 -1.89 8.77 7.21
N CYS A 316 -2.81 9.73 7.17
CA CYS A 316 -4.01 9.63 6.38
C CYS A 316 -3.99 10.72 5.32
N SER A 317 -4.15 10.33 4.06
CA SER A 317 -4.40 11.27 2.98
C SER A 317 -5.90 11.55 2.93
N VAL A 318 -6.27 12.83 2.90
CA VAL A 318 -7.65 13.31 2.97
C VAL A 318 -7.92 14.19 1.76
N SER A 319 -9.07 14.02 1.13
CA SER A 319 -9.52 14.91 0.06
C SER A 319 -10.96 15.36 0.28
N ALA A 320 -11.20 16.66 0.17
CA ALA A 320 -12.50 17.28 0.41
C ALA A 320 -12.84 18.34 -0.64
N ASP A 321 -14.11 18.47 -0.99
CA ASP A 321 -14.59 19.57 -1.82
C ASP A 321 -14.58 20.88 -1.03
N ILE A 322 -13.91 21.88 -1.57
CA ILE A 322 -13.73 23.19 -0.92
C ILE A 322 -15.06 23.93 -0.80
N ARG A 323 -15.98 23.75 -1.75
CA ARG A 323 -17.23 24.51 -1.80
C ARG A 323 -18.28 23.98 -0.82
N SER A 324 -18.50 22.67 -0.83
CA SER A 324 -19.49 22.01 0.00
C SER A 324 -18.97 21.58 1.37
N GLY A 325 -17.65 21.48 1.55
CA GLY A 325 -17.02 20.89 2.73
C GLY A 325 -17.17 19.37 2.80
N TYR A 326 -17.69 18.72 1.75
CA TYR A 326 -17.84 17.26 1.71
C TYR A 326 -16.47 16.59 1.63
N VAL A 327 -16.17 15.71 2.58
CA VAL A 327 -14.97 14.89 2.56
C VAL A 327 -15.22 13.68 1.67
N PHE A 328 -14.52 13.60 0.54
CA PHE A 328 -14.67 12.48 -0.40
C PHE A 328 -14.13 11.17 0.14
N ARG A 329 -12.98 11.24 0.82
CA ARG A 329 -12.25 10.07 1.28
C ARG A 329 -11.14 10.46 2.25
N MET A 330 -10.87 9.56 3.17
CA MET A 330 -9.72 9.57 4.07
C MET A 330 -9.12 8.17 4.08
N ASP A 331 -7.88 8.03 3.65
CA ASP A 331 -7.20 6.72 3.59
C ASP A 331 -5.93 6.73 4.42
N ALA A 332 -5.88 5.82 5.38
CA ALA A 332 -4.67 5.57 6.16
C ALA A 332 -3.65 4.76 5.35
N ASN A 333 -2.37 5.08 5.54
CA ASN A 333 -1.24 4.32 5.01
C ASN A 333 -1.02 3.01 5.78
N PHE A 334 -2.07 2.23 5.98
CA PHE A 334 -2.05 1.00 6.77
C PHE A 334 -2.88 -0.08 6.07
N ASP A 335 -2.28 -1.25 5.82
CA ASP A 335 -2.95 -2.43 5.30
C ASP A 335 -3.28 -3.39 6.46
N PRO A 336 -4.56 -3.50 6.87
CA PRO A 336 -4.97 -4.40 7.96
C PRO A 336 -5.05 -5.87 7.54
N ARG A 337 -4.87 -6.19 6.24
CA ARG A 337 -4.97 -7.57 5.72
C ARG A 337 -3.66 -8.35 5.86
N VAL A 338 -2.56 -7.67 6.15
CA VAL A 338 -1.23 -8.26 6.21
C VAL A 338 -0.96 -8.73 7.63
N ASP A 339 -0.82 -10.04 7.81
CA ASP A 339 -0.17 -10.59 9.00
C ASP A 339 1.36 -10.52 8.77
N PRO A 340 2.12 -9.74 9.56
CA PRO A 340 3.56 -9.59 9.38
C PRO A 340 4.36 -10.89 9.47
N VAL A 341 3.96 -11.81 10.35
CA VAL A 341 4.62 -13.12 10.52
C VAL A 341 4.34 -13.99 9.30
N GLN A 342 3.07 -14.14 8.94
CA GLN A 342 2.67 -14.93 7.78
C GLN A 342 3.30 -14.37 6.50
N PHE A 343 3.28 -13.05 6.33
CA PHE A 343 3.90 -12.40 5.18
C PHE A 343 5.39 -12.71 5.09
N PHE A 344 6.11 -12.63 6.22
CA PHE A 344 7.53 -12.96 6.26
C PHE A 344 7.78 -14.41 5.86
N GLU A 345 7.04 -15.35 6.44
CA GLU A 345 7.20 -16.78 6.13
C GLU A 345 6.88 -17.06 4.65
N GLU A 346 5.79 -16.54 4.11
CA GLU A 346 5.39 -16.74 2.73
C GLU A 346 6.35 -16.11 1.71
N ASN A 347 6.99 -14.99 2.04
CA ASN A 347 7.78 -14.21 1.09
C ASN A 347 9.28 -14.37 1.26
N TYR A 348 9.79 -14.70 2.45
CA TYR A 348 11.22 -14.81 2.71
C TYR A 348 11.69 -16.21 3.07
N MET A 349 10.76 -17.15 3.30
CA MET A 349 11.08 -18.55 3.56
C MET A 349 10.56 -19.46 2.43
N SER A 350 11.33 -20.47 2.07
CA SER A 350 10.85 -21.61 1.27
C SER A 350 10.16 -22.65 2.16
N GLU A 351 9.49 -23.62 1.54
CA GLU A 351 8.92 -24.77 2.26
C GLU A 351 10.01 -25.59 2.98
N ASP A 352 11.22 -25.61 2.42
CA ASP A 352 12.41 -26.27 3.01
C ASP A 352 13.08 -25.44 4.11
N GLY A 353 12.58 -24.22 4.39
CA GLY A 353 13.17 -23.31 5.38
C GLY A 353 14.36 -22.48 4.90
N GLU A 354 14.64 -22.48 3.59
CA GLU A 354 15.69 -21.67 2.96
C GLU A 354 15.22 -20.23 2.70
N LEU A 355 16.16 -19.30 2.65
CA LEU A 355 15.86 -17.89 2.37
C LEU A 355 15.56 -17.66 0.89
N LYS A 356 14.47 -16.94 0.61
CA LYS A 356 14.10 -16.50 -0.75
C LYS A 356 13.83 -14.98 -0.81
N ASN A 357 13.76 -14.44 -2.02
CA ASN A 357 13.45 -13.02 -2.28
C ASN A 357 14.37 -12.00 -1.56
N LEU A 358 15.60 -12.38 -1.23
CA LEU A 358 16.65 -11.45 -0.79
C LEU A 358 17.49 -10.94 -1.96
N ARG A 359 17.71 -11.81 -2.96
CA ARG A 359 18.58 -11.61 -4.11
C ARG A 359 18.02 -12.31 -5.33
N LYS A 360 18.53 -11.94 -6.51
CA LYS A 360 18.31 -12.68 -7.75
C LYS A 360 19.53 -12.63 -8.64
N GLU A 361 19.53 -13.48 -9.66
CA GLU A 361 20.48 -13.36 -10.76
C GLU A 361 20.06 -12.22 -11.69
N TYR A 362 21.02 -11.37 -12.02
CA TYR A 362 20.89 -10.29 -13.00
C TYR A 362 21.72 -10.62 -14.22
N VAL A 363 21.13 -10.40 -15.40
CA VAL A 363 21.80 -10.57 -16.70
C VAL A 363 22.10 -9.20 -17.29
N GLN A 364 23.37 -8.88 -17.48
CA GLN A 364 23.76 -7.64 -18.14
C GLN A 364 23.60 -7.76 -19.66
N LYS A 365 23.54 -6.62 -20.36
CA LYS A 365 23.54 -6.56 -21.84
C LYS A 365 24.73 -7.26 -22.49
N SER A 366 25.85 -7.38 -21.77
CA SER A 366 27.03 -8.14 -22.21
C SER A 366 26.86 -9.67 -22.16
N GLY A 367 25.73 -10.17 -21.65
CA GLY A 367 25.50 -11.59 -21.35
C GLY A 367 26.10 -12.04 -20.02
N LYS A 368 26.84 -11.17 -19.32
CA LYS A 368 27.40 -11.50 -18.01
C LYS A 368 26.29 -11.62 -16.97
N THR A 369 26.21 -12.77 -16.30
CA THR A 369 25.33 -12.95 -15.16
C THR A 369 26.05 -12.71 -13.84
N PHE A 370 25.31 -12.23 -12.84
CA PHE A 370 25.79 -12.12 -11.47
C PHE A 370 24.60 -12.07 -10.50
N THR A 371 24.80 -12.59 -9.29
CA THR A 371 23.79 -12.52 -8.23
C THR A 371 24.01 -11.27 -7.40
N ALA A 372 22.93 -10.54 -7.13
CA ALA A 372 22.96 -9.38 -6.23
C ALA A 372 21.63 -9.22 -5.48
N PRO A 373 21.61 -8.41 -4.39
CA PRO A 373 20.40 -8.16 -3.63
C PRO A 373 19.27 -7.59 -4.50
N LEU A 374 18.02 -7.90 -4.13
CA LEU A 374 16.86 -7.23 -4.69
C LEU A 374 16.82 -5.79 -4.17
N LEU A 375 16.51 -4.85 -5.06
CA LEU A 375 16.31 -3.44 -4.70
C LEU A 375 14.96 -3.24 -4.00
N HIS A 376 14.78 -2.13 -3.27
CA HIS A 376 13.57 -1.92 -2.47
C HIS A 376 12.25 -1.94 -3.23
N PHE A 377 12.25 -1.67 -4.53
CA PHE A 377 11.05 -1.70 -5.36
C PHE A 377 10.87 -3.06 -6.06
N GLN A 378 11.81 -4.00 -5.90
CA GLN A 378 11.72 -5.35 -6.44
C GLN A 378 11.36 -6.39 -5.37
N ARG A 379 11.59 -6.07 -4.09
CA ARG A 379 11.22 -6.95 -2.97
C ARG A 379 9.71 -6.98 -2.78
N PRO A 380 9.11 -8.12 -2.40
CA PRO A 380 7.69 -8.22 -2.05
C PRO A 380 7.28 -7.24 -0.93
N SER A 381 8.16 -7.03 0.05
CA SER A 381 7.98 -6.04 1.13
C SER A 381 8.02 -4.58 0.65
N GLY A 382 8.43 -4.34 -0.60
CA GLY A 382 8.82 -3.03 -1.11
C GLY A 382 7.70 -1.99 -1.13
N ARG A 383 6.44 -2.44 -1.00
CA ARG A 383 5.24 -1.62 -0.81
C ARG A 383 5.13 -1.03 0.60
N PHE A 384 5.65 -1.73 1.61
CA PHE A 384 5.48 -1.43 3.02
C PHE A 384 6.64 -0.60 3.59
N ASP A 385 6.45 -0.05 4.78
CA ASP A 385 7.57 0.35 5.61
C ASP A 385 8.30 -0.92 6.09
N GLU A 386 9.36 -1.28 5.37
CA GLU A 386 10.07 -2.55 5.57
C GLU A 386 10.69 -2.64 6.96
N ALA A 387 11.20 -1.53 7.51
CA ALA A 387 11.73 -1.52 8.87
C ALA A 387 10.65 -1.86 9.89
N ALA A 388 9.46 -1.26 9.73
CA ALA A 388 8.32 -1.55 10.58
C ALA A 388 7.76 -2.97 10.39
N LEU A 389 7.75 -3.49 9.16
CA LEU A 389 7.25 -4.83 8.84
C LEU A 389 8.04 -5.89 9.59
N PHE A 390 9.37 -5.85 9.44
CA PHE A 390 10.27 -6.81 10.09
C PHE A 390 10.26 -6.64 11.62
N ALA A 391 10.14 -5.40 12.12
CA ALA A 391 9.99 -5.14 13.55
C ALA A 391 8.68 -5.70 14.13
N SER A 392 7.57 -5.58 13.38
CA SER A 392 6.27 -6.07 13.80
C SER A 392 6.24 -7.60 13.85
N ALA A 393 6.78 -8.27 12.83
CA ALA A 393 6.92 -9.73 12.81
C ALA A 393 7.76 -10.25 14.00
N GLU A 394 8.91 -9.61 14.29
CA GLU A 394 9.73 -9.97 15.46
C GLU A 394 8.95 -9.80 16.78
N SER A 395 8.23 -8.69 16.91
CA SER A 395 7.43 -8.39 18.11
C SER A 395 6.31 -9.40 18.31
N GLN A 396 5.62 -9.82 17.25
CA GLN A 396 4.56 -10.82 17.36
C GLN A 396 5.08 -12.17 17.88
N TRP A 397 6.21 -12.66 17.35
CA TRP A 397 6.87 -13.86 17.88
C TRP A 397 7.33 -13.69 19.33
N ARG A 398 7.84 -12.52 19.70
CA ARG A 398 8.22 -12.21 21.08
C ARG A 398 7.03 -12.25 22.03
N VAL A 399 5.91 -11.63 21.63
CA VAL A 399 4.66 -11.62 22.41
C VAL A 399 4.09 -13.03 22.52
N PHE A 400 4.11 -13.81 21.44
CA PHE A 400 3.73 -15.22 21.46
C PHE A 400 4.54 -16.00 22.49
N SER A 401 5.88 -15.97 22.39
CA SER A 401 6.76 -16.68 23.32
C SER A 401 6.54 -16.25 24.77
N SER A 402 6.39 -14.94 25.03
CA SER A 402 6.13 -14.43 26.37
C SER A 402 4.78 -14.87 26.93
N ARG A 403 3.71 -14.87 26.11
CA ARG A 403 2.38 -15.32 26.53
C ARG A 403 2.35 -16.81 26.85
N VAL A 404 3.00 -17.62 26.02
CA VAL A 404 3.14 -19.05 26.23
C VAL A 404 3.89 -19.31 27.54
N LEU A 405 5.08 -18.75 27.73
CA LEU A 405 5.87 -18.95 28.95
C LEU A 405 5.10 -18.54 30.21
N LYS A 406 4.48 -17.35 30.22
CA LYS A 406 3.65 -16.89 31.35
C LYS A 406 2.49 -17.83 31.67
N SER A 407 1.89 -18.46 30.66
CA SER A 407 0.77 -19.40 30.88
C SER A 407 1.19 -20.67 31.62
N PHE A 408 2.46 -21.07 31.51
CA PHE A 408 3.03 -22.19 32.26
C PHE A 408 3.64 -21.76 33.60
N GLU A 409 4.13 -20.52 33.73
CA GLU A 409 4.60 -19.94 35.00
C GLU A 409 3.46 -19.66 36.01
N ALA A 410 2.25 -19.37 35.50
CA ALA A 410 1.09 -19.04 36.33
C ALA A 410 0.35 -20.27 36.89
N ASP A 411 0.77 -21.50 36.56
CA ASP A 411 0.20 -22.73 37.12
C ASP A 411 0.75 -22.96 38.55
N PRO A 412 -0.07 -22.80 39.61
CA PRO A 412 0.40 -22.79 41.01
C PRO A 412 1.07 -24.10 41.46
N ASN A 413 0.90 -25.17 40.70
CA ASN A 413 1.45 -26.48 41.02
C ASN A 413 2.83 -26.75 40.39
N ASN A 414 3.34 -25.92 39.48
CA ASN A 414 4.71 -25.96 38.93
C ASN A 414 5.26 -27.37 38.56
N ILE A 415 4.40 -28.33 38.21
CA ILE A 415 4.74 -29.75 38.02
C ILE A 415 4.66 -30.20 36.55
N THR A 416 4.02 -29.42 35.67
CA THR A 416 3.88 -29.84 34.27
C THR A 416 5.02 -29.24 33.44
N PRO A 417 6.05 -30.02 33.02
CA PRO A 417 7.03 -29.52 32.07
C PRO A 417 6.32 -29.04 30.81
N ILE A 418 6.84 -27.97 30.19
CA ILE A 418 6.29 -27.45 28.93
C ILE A 418 6.26 -28.62 27.94
N PRO A 419 5.10 -28.98 27.37
CA PRO A 419 4.99 -30.10 26.45
C PRO A 419 5.95 -29.95 25.28
N ASP A 420 6.53 -31.06 24.79
CA ASP A 420 7.54 -31.03 23.71
C ASP A 420 7.04 -30.27 22.47
N GLY A 421 5.78 -30.45 22.09
CA GLY A 421 5.18 -29.71 20.97
C GLY A 421 5.04 -28.20 21.19
N VAL A 422 5.03 -27.74 22.43
CA VAL A 422 5.07 -26.30 22.79
C VAL A 422 6.51 -25.80 22.86
N GLN A 423 7.43 -26.60 23.39
CA GLN A 423 8.87 -26.29 23.36
C GLN A 423 9.36 -26.11 21.92
N GLU A 424 8.92 -26.98 21.02
CA GLU A 424 9.25 -26.89 19.60
C GLU A 424 8.75 -25.60 18.96
N LYS A 425 7.52 -25.17 19.28
CA LYS A 425 7.00 -23.87 18.83
C LYS A 425 7.77 -22.68 19.41
N LEU A 426 8.23 -22.78 20.65
CA LEU A 426 9.06 -21.75 21.27
C LEU A 426 10.45 -21.67 20.62
N ARG A 427 11.06 -22.82 20.32
CA ARG A 427 12.33 -22.93 19.60
C ARG A 427 12.20 -22.34 18.19
N HIS A 428 11.17 -22.75 17.45
CA HIS A 428 10.85 -22.21 16.12
C HIS A 428 10.68 -20.69 16.15
N SER A 429 9.90 -20.16 17.10
CA SER A 429 9.74 -18.72 17.30
C SER A 429 11.08 -18.01 17.54
N LEU A 430 11.97 -18.59 18.37
CA LEU A 430 13.29 -18.02 18.64
C LEU A 430 14.18 -18.01 17.39
N GLU A 431 14.24 -19.12 16.65
CA GLU A 431 15.01 -19.24 15.41
C GLU A 431 14.51 -18.24 14.36
N ARG A 432 13.20 -18.10 14.20
CA ARG A 432 12.60 -17.12 13.29
C ARG A 432 12.93 -15.68 13.66
N ARG A 433 12.94 -15.36 14.96
CA ARG A 433 13.35 -14.02 15.43
C ARG A 433 14.81 -13.71 15.17
N GLN A 434 15.71 -14.67 15.39
CA GLN A 434 17.14 -14.50 15.09
C GLN A 434 17.35 -14.28 13.59
N LEU A 435 16.70 -15.09 12.75
CA LEU A 435 16.79 -14.96 11.30
C LEU A 435 16.25 -13.61 10.81
N LEU A 436 15.11 -13.16 11.34
CA LEU A 436 14.58 -11.82 11.05
C LEU A 436 15.59 -10.72 11.39
N ASP A 437 16.23 -10.82 12.55
CA ASP A 437 17.20 -9.84 13.01
C ASP A 437 18.43 -9.82 12.09
N GLU A 438 18.93 -10.99 11.69
CA GLU A 438 20.01 -11.11 10.71
C GLU A 438 19.64 -10.51 9.36
N ILE A 439 18.43 -10.71 8.86
CA ILE A 439 17.97 -10.09 7.60
C ILE A 439 17.82 -8.57 7.76
N ARG A 440 17.15 -8.13 8.82
CA ARG A 440 16.81 -6.72 9.05
C ARG A 440 18.05 -5.88 9.33
N ASN A 441 18.88 -6.31 10.27
CA ASN A 441 20.00 -5.55 10.80
C ASN A 441 21.34 -5.95 10.16
N GLY A 442 21.49 -7.20 9.73
CA GLY A 442 22.73 -7.70 9.11
C GLY A 442 22.71 -7.66 7.57
N TYR A 443 21.59 -8.01 6.93
CA TYR A 443 21.49 -8.05 5.47
C TYR A 443 21.12 -6.70 4.88
N PHE A 444 19.90 -6.22 5.17
CA PHE A 444 19.44 -4.93 4.67
C PHE A 444 19.88 -3.75 5.53
N CYS A 445 20.28 -3.96 6.78
CA CYS A 445 20.67 -2.88 7.69
C CYS A 445 19.68 -1.70 7.60
N PHE A 446 18.39 -2.00 7.75
CA PHE A 446 17.38 -0.94 7.76
C PHE A 446 17.73 0.04 8.87
N GLN A 447 17.85 1.33 8.54
CA GLN A 447 18.21 2.33 9.53
C GLN A 447 17.17 2.27 10.65
N GLU A 448 17.65 2.27 11.90
CA GLU A 448 16.80 2.54 13.04
C GLU A 448 16.32 3.99 12.90
N THR A 449 15.25 4.18 12.15
CA THR A 449 14.48 5.40 12.26
C THR A 449 14.01 5.46 13.71
N ASN A 450 14.30 6.55 14.42
CA ASN A 450 13.86 6.86 15.80
C ASN A 450 12.34 6.68 16.06
N ARG A 451 11.55 6.34 15.02
CA ARG A 451 10.23 5.74 15.18
C ARG A 451 10.44 4.31 15.65
N ASP A 452 10.25 4.13 16.95
CA ASP A 452 10.28 2.86 17.64
C ASP A 452 9.09 1.97 17.15
N PHE A 453 9.18 1.50 15.90
CA PHE A 453 8.13 0.85 15.08
C PHE A 453 7.73 -0.55 15.55
N ARG A 454 7.91 -0.86 16.84
CA ARG A 454 7.42 -2.09 17.44
C ARG A 454 5.90 -1.93 17.65
N GLY A 455 5.15 -1.97 16.56
CA GLY A 455 3.70 -2.06 16.58
C GLY A 455 3.32 -3.54 16.65
N SER A 456 2.69 -3.96 17.74
CA SER A 456 2.10 -5.30 17.86
C SER A 456 0.71 -5.37 17.21
N PHE A 457 0.52 -4.72 16.05
CA PHE A 457 -0.76 -4.70 15.35
C PHE A 457 -0.84 -5.81 14.33
N ASN A 458 -2.06 -6.31 14.09
CA ASN A 458 -2.34 -7.07 12.86
C ASN A 458 -2.52 -6.08 11.71
N GLY A 459 -1.57 -6.08 10.78
CA GLY A 459 -1.48 -5.13 9.67
C GLY A 459 -0.13 -4.43 9.62
N ILE A 460 0.13 -3.70 8.53
CA ILE A 460 1.39 -2.97 8.37
C ILE A 460 1.24 -1.64 7.64
N MET A 461 2.12 -0.70 7.96
CA MET A 461 2.18 0.59 7.27
C MET A 461 2.65 0.42 5.82
N VAL A 462 1.93 1.08 4.91
CA VAL A 462 2.27 1.19 3.50
C VAL A 462 3.13 2.44 3.27
N LYS A 463 4.05 2.41 2.31
CA LYS A 463 4.83 3.60 1.94
C LYS A 463 3.89 4.71 1.49
N ARG A 464 4.09 5.89 2.08
CA ARG A 464 3.28 7.11 1.88
C ARG A 464 3.05 7.43 0.41
N THR A 465 4.07 7.26 -0.43
CA THR A 465 3.99 7.53 -1.86
C THR A 465 2.99 6.64 -2.59
N TYR A 466 2.90 5.35 -2.22
CA TYR A 466 1.90 4.45 -2.81
C TYR A 466 0.50 4.80 -2.32
N THR A 467 0.31 4.98 -1.01
CA THR A 467 -1.00 5.35 -0.44
C THR A 467 -1.52 6.64 -1.03
N LYS A 468 -0.67 7.66 -1.17
CA LYS A 468 -1.06 8.95 -1.76
C LYS A 468 -1.41 8.84 -3.25
N ALA A 469 -0.60 8.13 -4.03
CA ALA A 469 -0.91 7.88 -5.43
C ALA A 469 -2.24 7.13 -5.60
N ALA A 470 -2.46 6.09 -4.79
CA ALA A 470 -3.68 5.29 -4.82
C ALA A 470 -4.90 6.09 -4.36
N HIS A 471 -4.76 6.90 -3.30
CA HIS A 471 -5.80 7.81 -2.82
C HIS A 471 -6.25 8.78 -3.91
N LEU A 472 -5.30 9.45 -4.57
CA LEU A 472 -5.59 10.40 -5.65
C LEU A 472 -6.17 9.71 -6.89
N ALA A 473 -5.71 8.51 -7.24
CA ALA A 473 -6.26 7.76 -8.35
C ALA A 473 -7.71 7.34 -8.08
N CYS A 474 -8.00 6.86 -6.87
CA CYS A 474 -9.36 6.52 -6.51
C CYS A 474 -10.24 7.78 -6.37
N LEU A 475 -9.70 8.91 -5.90
CA LEU A 475 -10.40 10.22 -5.91
C LEU A 475 -10.80 10.60 -7.34
N ARG A 476 -9.86 10.56 -8.29
CA ARG A 476 -10.11 10.84 -9.70
C ARG A 476 -11.27 10.00 -10.23
N ASP A 477 -11.27 8.71 -9.91
CA ASP A 477 -12.31 7.78 -10.37
C ASP A 477 -13.69 8.04 -9.73
N MET A 478 -13.72 8.62 -8.52
CA MET A 478 -14.95 9.04 -7.82
C MET A 478 -15.56 10.33 -8.37
N LEU A 479 -14.76 11.23 -8.92
CA LEU A 479 -15.23 12.54 -9.38
C LEU A 479 -15.92 12.44 -10.74
N PRO A 480 -16.92 13.30 -11.02
CA PRO A 480 -17.53 13.40 -12.33
C PRO A 480 -16.53 14.00 -13.34
N SER A 481 -16.77 13.75 -14.63
CA SER A 481 -16.01 14.41 -15.70
C SER A 481 -16.08 15.94 -15.60
N GLY A 482 -14.95 16.60 -15.82
CA GLY A 482 -14.86 18.06 -15.80
C GLY A 482 -13.48 18.55 -15.36
N LYS A 483 -13.36 19.87 -15.19
CA LYS A 483 -12.12 20.49 -14.71
C LYS A 483 -11.95 20.25 -13.22
N ILE A 484 -10.74 19.92 -12.78
CA ILE A 484 -10.37 19.76 -11.38
C ILE A 484 -9.27 20.76 -11.04
N THR A 485 -9.47 21.49 -9.94
CA THR A 485 -8.39 22.18 -9.23
C THR A 485 -8.08 21.42 -7.95
N LEU A 486 -6.86 20.90 -7.85
CA LEU A 486 -6.35 20.29 -6.63
C LEU A 486 -5.53 21.32 -5.86
N VAL A 487 -5.97 21.66 -4.65
CA VAL A 487 -5.29 22.56 -3.72
C VAL A 487 -4.65 21.69 -2.65
N GLY A 488 -3.34 21.82 -2.43
CA GLY A 488 -2.65 21.06 -1.39
C GLY A 488 -1.38 21.74 -0.91
N GLU A 489 -0.79 21.19 0.14
CA GLU A 489 0.49 21.65 0.66
C GLU A 489 1.66 21.37 -0.29
N GLN A 490 2.74 22.14 -0.12
CA GLN A 490 4.00 21.92 -0.83
C GLN A 490 4.72 20.67 -0.29
N GLU A 491 4.36 19.51 -0.85
CA GLU A 491 4.97 18.24 -0.52
C GLU A 491 5.64 17.60 -1.74
N ALA A 492 6.88 17.11 -1.59
CA ALA A 492 7.63 16.46 -2.66
C ALA A 492 6.88 15.24 -3.27
N THR A 493 6.10 14.51 -2.44
CA THR A 493 5.32 13.37 -2.91
C THR A 493 4.22 13.81 -3.89
N MET A 494 3.55 14.95 -3.65
CA MET A 494 2.51 15.49 -4.52
C MET A 494 3.06 15.83 -5.91
N THR A 495 4.19 16.54 -5.98
CA THR A 495 4.87 16.88 -7.23
C THR A 495 5.19 15.65 -8.07
N ARG A 496 5.45 14.52 -7.39
CA ARG A 496 5.73 13.26 -8.05
C ARG A 496 4.46 12.57 -8.55
N VAL A 497 3.44 12.40 -7.70
CA VAL A 497 2.32 11.49 -8.02
C VAL A 497 1.23 12.15 -8.86
N VAL A 498 0.95 13.43 -8.63
CA VAL A 498 -0.16 14.16 -9.28
C VAL A 498 -0.05 14.12 -10.81
N PRO A 499 1.12 14.41 -11.42
CA PRO A 499 1.24 14.42 -12.87
C PRO A 499 1.02 13.05 -13.50
N HIS A 500 1.24 11.95 -12.78
CA HIS A 500 1.00 10.60 -13.31
C HIS A 500 -0.45 10.18 -13.14
N VAL A 501 -1.08 10.51 -12.01
CA VAL A 501 -2.46 10.14 -11.71
C VAL A 501 -3.46 10.90 -12.59
N PHE A 502 -3.24 12.21 -12.78
CA PHE A 502 -4.13 13.09 -13.54
C PHE A 502 -3.63 13.35 -14.97
N ARG A 503 -2.74 12.50 -15.50
CA ARG A 503 -2.05 12.73 -16.78
C ARG A 503 -3.00 13.09 -17.92
N ASP A 504 -4.04 12.29 -18.10
CA ASP A 504 -4.94 12.47 -19.25
C ASP A 504 -5.72 13.79 -19.10
N MET A 505 -6.13 14.14 -17.88
CA MET A 505 -6.77 15.43 -17.59
C MET A 505 -5.81 16.62 -17.76
N ILE A 506 -4.51 16.45 -17.46
CA ILE A 506 -3.50 17.48 -17.69
C ILE A 506 -3.32 17.71 -19.20
N ASN A 507 -3.24 16.64 -19.99
CA ASN A 507 -3.12 16.73 -21.44
C ASN A 507 -4.35 17.37 -22.09
N GLU A 508 -5.53 17.23 -21.48
CA GLU A 508 -6.78 17.82 -21.93
C GLU A 508 -7.05 19.23 -21.35
N ASP A 509 -6.12 19.82 -20.60
CA ASP A 509 -6.27 21.11 -19.89
C ASP A 509 -7.46 21.17 -18.90
N LEU A 510 -7.84 19.99 -18.40
CA LEU A 510 -8.88 19.78 -17.39
C LEU A 510 -8.33 19.68 -15.97
N PHE A 511 -7.03 19.88 -15.75
CA PHE A 511 -6.44 19.79 -14.43
C PHE A 511 -5.57 21.01 -14.09
N VAL A 512 -5.75 21.52 -12.87
CA VAL A 512 -4.93 22.59 -12.30
C VAL A 512 -4.49 22.18 -10.90
N SER A 513 -3.20 22.29 -10.61
CA SER A 513 -2.70 22.16 -9.23
C SER A 513 -2.40 23.55 -8.69
N VAL A 514 -2.96 23.89 -7.54
CA VAL A 514 -2.62 25.13 -6.81
C VAL A 514 -1.87 24.74 -5.54
N ARG A 515 -0.76 25.43 -5.29
CA ARG A 515 0.07 25.23 -4.10
C ARG A 515 -0.34 26.26 -3.06
N CYS A 516 -0.60 25.83 -1.84
CA CYS A 516 -0.77 26.77 -0.73
C CYS A 516 0.64 27.18 -0.23
N PRO A 517 1.01 28.48 -0.23
CA PRO A 517 2.22 28.91 0.46
C PRO A 517 2.05 28.66 1.97
N ARG A 518 3.10 28.21 2.65
CA ARG A 518 3.13 28.20 4.12
C ARG A 518 3.23 29.64 4.60
N SER A 519 2.11 30.27 4.92
CA SER A 519 2.06 31.53 5.65
C SER A 519 1.34 31.34 6.98
N ASP A 520 1.98 31.80 8.05
CA ASP A 520 1.45 31.82 9.40
C ASP A 520 0.08 32.54 9.43
N GLY A 521 -1.00 31.76 9.47
CA GLY A 521 -2.31 32.22 9.94
C GLY A 521 -3.23 32.97 8.97
N VAL A 522 -2.88 33.19 7.70
CA VAL A 522 -3.80 33.82 6.72
C VAL A 522 -3.76 33.08 5.37
N MET A 523 -4.93 32.60 4.94
CA MET A 523 -5.14 31.98 3.63
C MET A 523 -5.12 33.04 2.51
N GLU A 524 -3.98 33.22 1.86
CA GLU A 524 -3.91 33.76 0.50
C GLU A 524 -3.28 32.70 -0.41
N CYS A 525 -4.12 32.01 -1.20
CA CYS A 525 -3.66 31.05 -2.20
C CYS A 525 -3.08 31.79 -3.41
N LEU A 526 -1.75 31.77 -3.57
CA LEU A 526 -1.09 32.22 -4.79
C LEU A 526 -1.33 31.21 -5.92
N LEU A 527 -1.93 31.70 -7.00
CA LEU A 527 -2.09 31.00 -8.28
C LEU A 527 -0.71 30.86 -8.95
N ASP A 528 0.00 29.76 -8.68
CA ASP A 528 1.19 29.40 -9.44
C ASP A 528 0.76 28.71 -10.75
N VAL A 529 0.26 29.53 -11.67
CA VAL A 529 -0.13 29.11 -13.01
C VAL A 529 1.12 29.13 -13.88
N HIS A 530 1.75 27.97 -14.07
CA HIS A 530 2.64 27.79 -15.21
C HIS A 530 1.79 27.74 -16.50
N HIS A 531 1.35 28.92 -16.97
CA HIS A 531 0.98 29.13 -18.36
C HIS A 531 2.22 29.60 -19.12
N ARG A 532 2.76 28.74 -20.00
CA ARG A 532 3.15 29.04 -21.39
C ARG A 532 3.85 27.88 -22.07
#